data_AF-A0A0K9CNN3-F1
#
_entry.id   AF-A0A0K9CNN3-F1
#
_cell.length_a   1.000
_cell.length_b   1.000
_cell.length_c   1.000
_cell.angle_alpha   90.00
_cell.angle_beta   90.00
_cell.angle_gamma   90.00
#
_symmetry.space_group_name_H-M   'P 1'
#
loop_
_entity.id
_entity.type
_entity.pdbx_description
1 polymer ?
#
loop_
_entity_poly.entity_id
_entity_poly.type
_entity_poly.pdbx_seq_one_letter_code
_entity_poly.pdbx_strand_id
1 'polypeptide(L)'
;MNFEPLYELKNRLENVAVVGINLAKDDFRLQRAVEQVKEYSTVAKVFKQIYDMGQKLISTDAEDKCDIFLDLLALLDAVLCTQATTYSGEKPQEIKSIAKNKDFYKELHYSELSPLIYAFTENGGGRLFIIQDAIDNNSEIFNDFRLKSYMIKGLSDKYSEIVNLANKTIKKTKKGNNSIVKRWIFSQGWKRNAC
;
A
#
# COMPACT_ATOMS: atom_id res chain seq x y z
N MET A 1 -21.50 4.29 13.75
CA MET A 1 -22.22 3.01 13.57
C MET A 1 -21.54 1.99 14.47
N ASN A 2 -22.30 1.21 15.23
CA ASN A 2 -21.73 0.16 16.07
C ASN A 2 -21.44 -1.08 15.20
N PHE A 3 -20.20 -1.55 15.15
CA PHE A 3 -19.81 -2.73 14.36
C PHE A 3 -19.88 -4.05 15.17
N GLU A 4 -20.17 -3.98 16.48
CA GLU A 4 -20.27 -5.17 17.34
C GLU A 4 -21.15 -6.29 16.77
N PRO A 5 -22.35 -6.03 16.20
CA PRO A 5 -23.17 -7.10 15.62
C PRO A 5 -22.52 -7.80 14.41
N LEU A 6 -21.70 -7.06 13.63
CA LEU A 6 -20.98 -7.64 12.49
C LEU A 6 -19.78 -8.47 12.95
N TYR A 7 -19.09 -8.04 14.03
CA TYR A 7 -18.06 -8.84 14.67
C TYR A 7 -18.63 -10.11 15.32
N GLU A 8 -19.78 -10.02 15.98
CA GLU A 8 -20.48 -11.17 16.54
C GLU A 8 -20.85 -12.16 15.42
N LEU A 9 -21.45 -11.69 14.32
CA LEU A 9 -21.78 -12.53 13.18
C LEU A 9 -20.53 -13.22 12.60
N LYS A 10 -19.43 -12.49 12.44
CA LYS A 10 -18.16 -13.05 11.92
C LYS A 10 -17.66 -14.18 12.82
N ASN A 11 -17.59 -13.93 14.13
CA ASN A 11 -17.16 -14.93 15.09
C ASN A 11 -18.06 -16.17 15.06
N ARG A 12 -19.38 -16.02 14.89
CA ARG A 12 -20.29 -17.17 14.77
C ARG A 12 -20.05 -17.95 13.49
N LEU A 13 -19.90 -17.28 12.35
CA LEU A 13 -19.60 -17.95 11.08
C LEU A 13 -18.26 -18.69 11.13
N GLU A 14 -17.21 -18.10 11.71
CA GLU A 14 -15.91 -18.77 11.90
C GLU A 14 -16.03 -20.01 12.79
N ASN A 15 -16.82 -19.95 13.87
CA ASN A 15 -17.10 -21.13 14.70
C ASN A 15 -17.83 -22.22 13.93
N VAL A 16 -18.81 -21.85 13.10
CA VAL A 16 -19.53 -22.79 12.23
C VAL A 16 -18.59 -23.42 11.19
N ALA A 17 -17.61 -22.69 10.66
CA ALA A 17 -16.59 -23.25 9.76
C ALA A 17 -15.78 -24.36 10.44
N VAL A 18 -15.45 -24.19 11.72
CA VAL A 18 -14.67 -25.17 12.49
C VAL A 18 -15.51 -26.41 12.84
N VAL A 19 -16.76 -26.21 13.28
CA VAL A 19 -17.63 -27.29 13.77
C VAL A 19 -18.31 -28.03 12.61
N GLY A 20 -18.56 -27.34 11.50
CA GLY A 20 -19.17 -27.89 10.29
C GLY A 20 -20.42 -27.11 9.88
N ILE A 21 -20.45 -26.69 8.61
CA ILE A 21 -21.52 -25.86 8.02
C ILE A 21 -22.89 -26.54 8.07
N ASN A 22 -22.94 -27.87 8.14
CA ASN A 22 -24.19 -28.62 8.26
C ASN A 22 -25.00 -28.27 9.51
N LEU A 23 -24.34 -27.78 10.56
CA LEU A 23 -24.98 -27.36 11.82
C LEU A 23 -25.41 -25.89 11.84
N ALA A 24 -25.15 -25.13 10.77
CA ALA A 24 -25.47 -23.70 10.70
C ALA A 24 -26.96 -23.41 10.92
N LYS A 25 -27.83 -24.30 10.43
CA LYS A 25 -29.29 -24.20 10.59
C LYS A 25 -29.74 -24.37 12.04
N ASP A 26 -29.08 -25.25 12.78
CA ASP A 26 -29.47 -25.61 14.15
C ASP A 26 -28.79 -24.72 15.20
N ASP A 27 -27.82 -23.88 14.81
CA ASP A 27 -27.16 -22.94 15.71
C ASP A 27 -28.02 -21.69 15.96
N PHE A 28 -28.78 -21.72 17.07
CA PHE A 28 -29.59 -20.59 17.53
C PHE A 28 -28.76 -19.29 17.75
N ARG A 29 -27.46 -19.41 18.03
CA ARG A 29 -26.58 -18.25 18.24
C ARG A 29 -26.27 -17.59 16.91
N LEU A 30 -26.05 -18.37 15.85
CA LEU A 30 -25.89 -17.85 14.50
C LEU A 30 -27.19 -17.19 14.02
N GLN A 31 -28.35 -17.83 14.21
CA GLN A 31 -29.64 -17.23 13.86
C GLN A 31 -29.87 -15.87 14.54
N ARG A 32 -29.55 -15.78 15.84
CA ARG A 32 -29.63 -14.53 16.59
C ARG A 32 -28.69 -13.46 16.04
N ALA A 33 -27.45 -13.82 15.73
CA ALA A 33 -26.46 -12.89 15.18
C ALA A 33 -26.90 -12.35 13.80
N VAL A 34 -27.49 -13.21 12.95
CA VAL A 34 -28.07 -12.79 11.67
C VAL A 34 -29.22 -11.79 11.89
N GLU A 35 -30.12 -12.05 12.84
CA GLU A 35 -31.26 -11.14 13.09
C GLU A 35 -30.83 -9.77 13.64
N GLN A 36 -29.75 -9.70 14.42
CA GLN A 36 -29.18 -8.42 14.88
C GLN A 36 -28.65 -7.55 13.73
N VAL A 37 -28.25 -8.15 12.59
CA VAL A 37 -27.79 -7.40 11.41
C VAL A 37 -28.95 -6.75 10.66
N LYS A 38 -30.20 -7.19 10.89
CA LYS A 38 -31.40 -6.65 10.22
C LYS A 38 -31.55 -5.14 10.37
N GLU A 39 -31.24 -4.59 11.55
CA GLU A 39 -31.34 -3.15 11.80
C GLU A 39 -30.44 -2.34 10.85
N TYR A 40 -29.31 -2.92 10.44
CA TYR A 40 -28.33 -2.30 9.54
C TYR A 40 -28.71 -2.41 8.06
N SER A 41 -29.69 -3.26 7.70
CA SER A 41 -30.15 -3.44 6.32
C SER A 41 -30.70 -2.15 5.69
N THR A 42 -31.15 -1.19 6.52
CA THR A 42 -31.66 0.12 6.08
C THR A 42 -30.56 1.15 5.86
N VAL A 43 -29.36 0.92 6.41
CA VAL A 43 -28.23 1.86 6.37
C VAL A 43 -27.51 1.82 5.03
N ALA A 44 -27.29 0.61 4.48
CA ALA A 44 -26.63 0.44 3.19
C ALA A 44 -27.00 -0.89 2.52
N LYS A 45 -26.93 -0.90 1.19
CA LYS A 45 -27.22 -2.09 0.37
C LYS A 45 -26.35 -3.29 0.75
N VAL A 46 -25.09 -3.07 1.12
CA VAL A 46 -24.16 -4.15 1.49
C VAL A 46 -24.58 -4.87 2.77
N PHE A 47 -25.09 -4.15 3.77
CA PHE A 47 -25.60 -4.78 5.01
C PHE A 47 -26.87 -5.56 4.76
N LYS A 48 -27.73 -5.08 3.86
CA LYS A 48 -28.89 -5.84 3.40
C LYS A 48 -28.47 -7.15 2.73
N GLN A 49 -27.44 -7.13 1.87
CA GLN A 49 -26.91 -8.34 1.24
C GLN A 49 -26.38 -9.34 2.28
N ILE A 50 -25.62 -8.87 3.28
CA ILE A 50 -25.14 -9.70 4.39
C ILE A 50 -26.31 -10.35 5.14
N TYR A 51 -27.36 -9.58 5.44
CA TYR A 51 -28.56 -10.10 6.10
C TYR A 51 -29.28 -11.16 5.25
N ASP A 52 -29.55 -10.85 3.98
CA ASP A 52 -30.28 -11.74 3.06
C ASP A 52 -29.50 -13.06 2.85
N MET A 53 -28.18 -13.00 2.72
CA MET A 53 -27.31 -14.18 2.62
C MET A 53 -27.25 -14.98 3.92
N GLY A 54 -27.18 -14.32 5.07
CA GLY A 54 -27.27 -14.96 6.38
C GLY A 54 -28.59 -15.70 6.58
N GLN A 55 -29.72 -15.06 6.21
CA GLN A 55 -31.05 -15.68 6.23
C GLN A 55 -31.12 -16.89 5.29
N LYS A 56 -30.54 -16.78 4.09
CA LYS A 56 -30.48 -17.90 3.14
C LYS A 56 -29.67 -19.07 3.72
N LEU A 57 -28.53 -18.80 4.38
CA LEU A 57 -27.68 -19.81 4.98
C LEU A 57 -28.41 -20.61 6.08
N ILE A 58 -29.15 -19.93 6.97
CA ILE A 58 -29.85 -20.58 8.09
C ILE A 58 -31.18 -21.24 7.70
N SER A 59 -31.73 -20.96 6.52
CA SER A 59 -33.02 -21.49 6.06
C SER A 59 -32.91 -22.60 5.00
N THR A 60 -31.79 -22.64 4.26
CA THR A 60 -31.60 -23.57 3.14
C THR A 60 -31.22 -24.97 3.63
N ASP A 61 -31.65 -26.02 2.93
CA ASP A 61 -31.17 -27.42 3.09
C ASP A 61 -30.35 -27.91 1.87
N ALA A 62 -30.09 -27.03 0.90
CA ALA A 62 -29.42 -27.33 -0.36
C ALA A 62 -27.93 -27.68 -0.22
N GLU A 63 -27.40 -28.38 -1.23
CA GLU A 63 -25.98 -28.72 -1.37
C GLU A 63 -25.07 -27.49 -1.50
N ASP A 64 -25.57 -26.40 -2.10
CA ASP A 64 -24.83 -25.15 -2.33
C ASP A 64 -24.61 -24.30 -1.06
N LYS A 65 -24.83 -24.87 0.14
CA LYS A 65 -24.62 -24.21 1.44
C LYS A 65 -23.19 -23.67 1.60
N CYS A 66 -22.21 -24.42 1.12
CA CYS A 66 -20.80 -24.05 1.22
C CYS A 66 -20.51 -22.75 0.48
N ASP A 67 -21.05 -22.58 -0.73
CA ASP A 67 -20.82 -21.38 -1.54
C ASP A 67 -21.43 -20.16 -0.88
N ILE A 68 -22.68 -20.26 -0.41
CA ILE A 68 -23.38 -19.19 0.31
C ILE A 68 -22.61 -18.81 1.59
N PHE A 69 -22.11 -19.80 2.32
CA PHE A 69 -21.34 -19.58 3.54
C PHE A 69 -20.04 -18.82 3.26
N LEU A 70 -19.26 -19.28 2.27
CA LEU A 70 -17.99 -18.65 1.92
C LEU A 70 -18.18 -17.24 1.37
N ASP A 71 -19.18 -17.02 0.52
CA ASP A 71 -19.51 -15.71 -0.01
C ASP A 71 -19.93 -14.74 1.11
N LEU A 72 -20.73 -15.21 2.07
CA LEU A 72 -21.15 -14.41 3.22
C LEU A 72 -19.95 -14.02 4.09
N LEU A 73 -19.08 -14.98 4.40
CA LEU A 73 -17.88 -14.76 5.21
C LEU A 73 -16.93 -13.78 4.51
N ALA A 74 -16.71 -13.96 3.20
CA ALA A 74 -15.88 -13.08 2.40
C ALA A 74 -16.43 -11.65 2.34
N LEU A 75 -17.74 -11.49 2.11
CA LEU A 75 -18.39 -10.17 2.09
C LEU A 75 -18.29 -9.48 3.46
N LEU A 76 -18.54 -10.21 4.53
CA LEU A 76 -18.44 -9.69 5.89
C LEU A 76 -17.01 -9.26 6.25
N ASP A 77 -16.01 -10.08 5.91
CA ASP A 77 -14.61 -9.77 6.16
C ASP A 77 -14.14 -8.56 5.33
N ALA A 78 -14.56 -8.45 4.06
CA ALA A 78 -14.28 -7.28 3.24
C ALA A 78 -14.88 -5.99 3.82
N VAL A 79 -16.11 -6.04 4.33
CA VAL A 79 -16.76 -4.91 4.99
C VAL A 79 -16.03 -4.52 6.27
N LEU A 80 -15.68 -5.49 7.12
CA LEU A 80 -14.94 -5.21 8.36
C LEU A 80 -13.53 -4.70 8.06
N CYS A 81 -12.84 -5.26 7.07
CA CYS A 81 -11.50 -4.82 6.66
C CYS A 81 -11.47 -3.36 6.19
N THR A 82 -12.54 -2.89 5.53
CA THR A 82 -12.59 -1.55 4.92
C THR A 82 -13.31 -0.50 5.75
N GLN A 83 -14.34 -0.89 6.52
CA GLN A 83 -15.20 0.03 7.26
C GLN A 83 -15.08 -0.09 8.77
N ALA A 84 -14.56 -1.21 9.28
CA ALA A 84 -14.26 -1.24 10.69
C ALA A 84 -13.10 -0.29 10.94
N THR A 85 -13.32 0.70 11.79
CA THR A 85 -12.22 1.48 12.32
C THR A 85 -11.27 0.50 12.98
N THR A 86 -10.01 0.43 12.52
CA THR A 86 -8.95 -0.22 13.28
C THR A 86 -8.93 0.45 14.64
N TYR A 87 -9.55 -0.19 15.63
CA TYR A 87 -9.69 0.32 16.97
C TYR A 87 -8.32 0.16 17.65
N SER A 88 -7.32 0.92 17.21
CA SER A 88 -6.32 1.38 18.14
C SER A 88 -7.08 2.34 19.03
N GLY A 89 -7.23 2.07 20.33
CA GLY A 89 -7.89 2.98 21.27
C GLY A 89 -7.23 4.36 21.39
N GLU A 90 -6.26 4.65 20.54
CA GLU A 90 -5.57 5.92 20.41
C GLU A 90 -6.30 6.83 19.41
N LYS A 91 -6.45 8.10 19.79
CA LYS A 91 -6.97 9.14 18.89
C LYS A 91 -6.16 9.14 17.58
N PRO A 92 -6.79 9.31 16.41
CA PRO A 92 -6.07 9.48 15.15
C PRO A 92 -4.95 10.51 15.33
N GLN A 93 -3.70 10.09 15.13
CA GLN A 93 -2.58 11.04 15.18
C GLN A 93 -2.66 11.95 13.96
N GLU A 94 -2.50 13.24 14.18
CA GLU A 94 -2.38 14.20 13.09
C GLU A 94 -1.15 13.85 12.25
N ILE A 95 -1.35 13.51 10.98
CA ILE A 95 -0.26 13.30 10.04
C ILE A 95 0.40 14.66 9.81
N LYS A 96 1.53 14.90 10.48
CA LYS A 96 2.37 16.06 10.22
C LYS A 96 2.97 15.91 8.83
N SER A 97 2.30 16.50 7.84
CA SER A 97 2.82 16.70 6.50
C SER A 97 4.23 17.29 6.57
N ILE A 98 5.19 16.65 5.90
CA ILE A 98 6.54 17.18 5.72
C ILE A 98 6.55 18.28 4.64
N ALA A 99 5.47 18.39 3.85
CA ALA A 99 5.33 19.38 2.80
C ALA A 99 5.03 20.75 3.41
N LYS A 100 6.10 21.52 3.67
CA LYS A 100 6.04 22.88 4.21
C LYS A 100 5.64 23.94 3.15
N ASN A 101 5.52 23.58 1.87
CA ASN A 101 5.22 24.52 0.77
C ASN A 101 4.43 23.87 -0.37
N LYS A 102 3.71 24.70 -1.15
CA LYS A 102 2.89 24.32 -2.32
C LYS A 102 3.65 23.60 -3.43
N ASP A 103 4.98 23.75 -3.51
CA ASP A 103 5.82 23.20 -4.58
C ASP A 103 6.46 21.84 -4.25
N PHE A 104 5.91 21.09 -3.29
CA PHE A 104 6.47 19.79 -2.89
C PHE A 104 6.33 18.71 -3.99
N TYR A 105 5.43 18.93 -4.96
CA TYR A 105 5.15 18.02 -6.05
C TYR A 105 5.22 18.77 -7.39
N LYS A 106 6.06 18.27 -8.30
CA LYS A 106 6.13 18.70 -9.70
C LYS A 106 5.63 17.54 -10.55
N GLU A 107 4.60 17.76 -11.36
CA GLU A 107 4.07 16.74 -12.26
C GLU A 107 5.06 16.56 -13.43
N LEU A 108 6.06 15.69 -13.23
CA LEU A 108 7.04 15.33 -14.25
C LEU A 108 6.59 14.06 -14.96
N HIS A 109 6.49 14.14 -16.29
CA HIS A 109 6.11 13.01 -17.12
C HIS A 109 7.24 11.99 -17.21
N TYR A 110 6.89 10.71 -17.36
CA TYR A 110 7.87 9.64 -17.45
C TYR A 110 8.83 9.83 -18.64
N SER A 111 8.34 10.38 -19.75
CA SER A 111 9.16 10.66 -20.94
C SER A 111 10.34 11.58 -20.64
N GLU A 112 10.22 12.49 -19.66
CA GLU A 112 11.31 13.39 -19.24
C GLU A 112 12.34 12.67 -18.36
N LEU A 113 11.91 11.66 -17.59
CA LEU A 113 12.77 10.88 -16.71
C LEU A 113 13.46 9.71 -17.43
N SER A 114 12.78 9.11 -18.41
CA SER A 114 13.22 7.90 -19.09
C SER A 114 14.65 7.97 -19.65
N PRO A 115 15.13 9.08 -20.24
CA PRO A 115 16.50 9.16 -20.76
C PRO A 115 17.53 9.14 -19.64
N LEU A 116 17.23 9.76 -18.50
CA LEU A 116 18.10 9.76 -17.32
C LEU A 116 18.12 8.40 -16.64
N ILE A 117 16.98 7.73 -16.55
CA ILE A 117 16.92 6.35 -16.04
C ILE A 117 17.81 5.47 -16.90
N TYR A 118 17.63 5.49 -18.23
CA TYR A 118 18.46 4.75 -19.17
C TYR A 118 19.95 5.07 -19.01
N ALA A 119 20.31 6.35 -18.91
CA ALA A 119 21.71 6.77 -18.79
C ALA A 119 22.38 6.25 -17.51
N PHE A 120 21.63 6.05 -16.43
CA PHE A 120 22.14 5.51 -15.16
C PHE A 120 22.04 3.98 -15.02
N THR A 121 21.27 3.29 -15.87
CA THR A 121 21.07 1.83 -15.75
C THR A 121 21.74 1.02 -16.85
N GLU A 122 21.66 1.49 -18.09
CA GLU A 122 22.07 0.71 -19.26
C GLU A 122 23.51 0.98 -19.63
N ASN A 123 24.09 0.08 -20.42
CA ASN A 123 25.42 0.25 -21.00
C ASN A 123 25.29 0.77 -22.44
N GLY A 124 26.04 1.81 -22.79
CA GLY A 124 26.02 2.37 -24.13
C GLY A 124 26.76 3.70 -24.24
N GLY A 125 27.06 4.11 -25.48
CA GLY A 125 27.60 5.43 -25.79
C GLY A 125 26.56 6.54 -25.62
N GLY A 126 27.00 7.79 -25.48
CA GLY A 126 26.12 8.97 -25.39
C GLY A 126 25.42 9.19 -24.04
N ARG A 127 25.49 8.23 -23.11
CA ARG A 127 24.89 8.35 -21.75
C ARG A 127 25.41 9.56 -20.97
N LEU A 128 26.71 9.84 -21.09
CA LEU A 128 27.34 10.99 -20.45
C LEU A 128 26.71 12.32 -20.91
N PHE A 129 26.47 12.46 -22.22
CA PHE A 129 25.87 13.65 -22.80
C PHE A 129 24.46 13.88 -22.25
N ILE A 130 23.64 12.83 -22.15
CA ILE A 130 22.28 12.92 -21.59
C ILE A 130 22.29 13.46 -20.15
N ILE A 131 23.20 12.95 -19.32
CA ILE A 131 23.31 13.39 -17.92
C ILE A 131 23.82 14.84 -17.84
N GLN A 132 24.80 15.19 -18.67
CA GLN A 132 25.38 16.52 -18.71
C GLN A 132 24.37 17.56 -19.19
N ASP A 133 23.65 17.27 -20.27
CA ASP A 133 22.57 18.09 -20.82
C ASP A 133 21.49 18.37 -19.77
N ALA A 134 21.06 17.35 -19.04
CA ALA A 134 20.09 17.51 -17.96
C ALA A 134 20.64 18.36 -16.79
N ILE A 135 21.95 18.29 -16.49
CA ILE A 135 22.56 19.13 -15.45
C ILE A 135 22.59 20.60 -15.88
N ASP A 136 22.86 20.86 -17.16
CA ASP A 136 23.03 22.22 -17.68
C ASP A 136 21.68 22.88 -17.97
N ASN A 137 20.70 22.12 -18.50
CA ASN A 137 19.41 22.65 -18.94
C ASN A 137 18.26 22.43 -17.95
N ASN A 138 18.30 21.40 -17.10
CA ASN A 138 17.21 21.07 -16.18
C ASN A 138 17.68 20.42 -14.86
N SER A 139 18.58 21.09 -14.13
CA SER A 139 19.17 20.52 -12.91
C SER A 139 18.14 20.17 -11.82
N GLU A 140 16.93 20.74 -11.85
CA GLU A 140 15.87 20.43 -10.88
C GLU A 140 15.31 19.01 -11.02
N ILE A 141 15.41 18.39 -12.20
CA ILE A 141 14.89 17.04 -12.46
C ILE A 141 15.47 16.02 -11.48
N PHE A 142 16.72 16.22 -11.05
CA PHE A 142 17.42 15.36 -10.09
C PHE A 142 16.90 15.48 -8.64
N ASN A 143 15.98 16.40 -8.36
CA ASN A 143 15.26 16.47 -7.09
C ASN A 143 14.15 15.41 -7.01
N ASP A 144 13.66 14.91 -8.16
CA ASP A 144 12.66 13.84 -8.18
C ASP A 144 13.18 12.59 -7.45
N PHE A 145 12.38 12.09 -6.52
CA PHE A 145 12.74 10.95 -5.69
C PHE A 145 12.92 9.67 -6.52
N ARG A 146 12.21 9.54 -7.65
CA ARG A 146 12.24 8.37 -8.55
C ARG A 146 13.62 8.17 -9.18
N LEU A 147 14.36 9.26 -9.42
CA LEU A 147 15.72 9.18 -9.98
C LEU A 147 16.79 8.77 -8.96
N LYS A 148 16.53 8.89 -7.66
CA LYS A 148 17.57 8.71 -6.63
C LYS A 148 18.19 7.33 -6.64
N SER A 149 17.39 6.27 -6.77
CA SER A 149 17.89 4.90 -6.82
C SER A 149 18.78 4.67 -8.05
N TYR A 150 18.44 5.26 -9.19
CA TYR A 150 19.21 5.16 -10.43
C TYR A 150 20.52 5.96 -10.37
N MET A 151 20.48 7.19 -9.87
CA MET A 151 21.70 7.99 -9.64
C MET A 151 22.69 7.28 -8.73
N ILE A 152 22.16 6.61 -7.70
CA ILE A 152 22.95 5.81 -6.78
C ILE A 152 23.58 4.60 -7.49
N LYS A 153 22.87 3.90 -8.38
CA LYS A 153 23.46 2.87 -9.24
C LYS A 153 24.59 3.42 -10.12
N GLY A 154 24.42 4.65 -10.63
CA GLY A 154 25.45 5.35 -11.39
C GLY A 154 26.77 5.59 -10.64
N LEU A 155 26.79 5.49 -9.30
CA LEU A 155 28.03 5.53 -8.52
C LEU A 155 28.92 4.30 -8.72
N SER A 156 28.36 3.21 -9.23
CA SER A 156 29.05 1.96 -9.55
C SER A 156 29.27 1.79 -11.05
N ASP A 157 29.11 2.85 -11.85
CA ASP A 157 29.33 2.81 -13.29
C ASP A 157 30.82 2.61 -13.63
N LYS A 158 31.10 1.97 -14.77
CA LYS A 158 32.47 1.75 -15.28
C LYS A 158 33.11 3.05 -15.76
N TYR A 159 32.30 4.00 -16.23
CA TYR A 159 32.77 5.31 -16.70
C TYR A 159 32.90 6.26 -15.51
N SER A 160 34.15 6.63 -15.19
CA SER A 160 34.46 7.50 -14.05
C SER A 160 33.79 8.88 -14.13
N GLU A 161 33.52 9.39 -15.34
CA GLU A 161 32.83 10.65 -15.57
C GLU A 161 31.38 10.60 -15.10
N ILE A 162 30.66 9.51 -15.38
CA ILE A 162 29.28 9.29 -14.91
C ILE A 162 29.27 9.19 -13.38
N VAL A 163 30.23 8.46 -12.81
CA VAL A 163 30.40 8.37 -11.35
C VAL A 163 30.62 9.75 -10.73
N ASN A 164 31.44 10.60 -11.36
CA ASN A 164 31.72 11.95 -10.89
C ASN A 164 30.49 12.87 -10.97
N LEU A 165 29.74 12.82 -12.07
CA LEU A 165 28.50 13.58 -12.24
C LEU A 165 27.43 13.14 -11.24
N ALA A 166 27.20 11.83 -11.09
CA ALA A 166 26.29 11.28 -10.10
C ALA A 166 26.66 11.75 -8.68
N ASN A 167 27.94 11.65 -8.32
CA ASN A 167 28.44 12.14 -7.03
C ASN A 167 28.20 13.64 -6.81
N LYS A 168 28.48 14.47 -7.82
CA LYS A 168 28.29 15.93 -7.77
C LYS A 168 26.82 16.29 -7.56
N THR A 169 25.93 15.65 -8.31
CA THR A 169 24.48 15.91 -8.24
C THR A 169 23.86 15.40 -6.94
N ILE A 170 24.30 14.24 -6.45
CA ILE A 170 23.91 13.74 -5.11
C ILE A 170 24.41 14.71 -4.02
N LYS A 171 25.65 15.19 -4.09
CA LYS A 171 26.18 16.17 -3.11
C LYS A 171 25.40 17.48 -3.12
N LYS A 172 25.01 18.01 -4.29
CA LYS A 172 24.17 19.23 -4.39
C LYS A 172 22.80 19.05 -3.74
N THR A 173 22.18 17.87 -3.85
CA THR A 173 20.85 17.59 -3.30
C THR A 173 20.85 17.26 -1.79
N LYS A 174 22.01 17.12 -1.15
CA LYS A 174 22.16 16.74 0.28
C LYS A 174 21.67 17.77 1.32
N LYS A 175 21.24 18.99 0.94
CA LYS A 175 20.72 19.96 1.93
C LYS A 175 19.40 19.54 2.61
N GLY A 176 18.74 18.44 2.21
CA GLY A 176 17.51 17.94 2.85
C GLY A 176 17.33 16.42 3.04
N ASN A 177 18.10 15.55 2.39
CA ASN A 177 17.77 14.09 2.30
C ASN A 177 18.93 13.17 2.71
N ASN A 178 19.35 13.26 3.98
CA ASN A 178 20.55 12.58 4.48
C ASN A 178 20.32 11.13 4.94
N SER A 179 19.08 10.63 5.04
CA SER A 179 18.78 9.31 5.62
C SER A 179 18.78 8.16 4.61
N ILE A 180 18.15 8.34 3.45
CA ILE A 180 17.94 7.27 2.45
C ILE A 180 19.25 6.89 1.75
N VAL A 181 20.02 7.89 1.31
CA VAL A 181 21.32 7.67 0.67
C VAL A 181 22.30 6.97 1.62
N LYS A 182 22.33 7.38 2.90
CA LYS A 182 23.14 6.70 3.92
C LYS A 182 22.70 5.25 4.10
N ARG A 183 21.39 5.00 4.26
CA ARG A 183 20.85 3.64 4.46
C ARG A 183 21.20 2.72 3.29
N TRP A 184 21.14 3.19 2.05
CA TRP A 184 21.53 2.39 0.89
C TRP A 184 23.05 2.14 0.84
N ILE A 185 23.90 3.15 1.07
CA ILE A 185 25.37 2.97 1.12
C ILE A 185 25.76 1.94 2.19
N PHE A 186 25.13 2.00 3.37
CA PHE A 186 25.36 1.01 4.43
C PHE A 186 24.88 -0.40 4.04
N SER A 187 23.78 -0.51 3.29
CA SER A 187 23.28 -1.80 2.79
C SER A 187 24.19 -2.45 1.75
N GLN A 188 25.05 -1.69 1.06
CA GLN A 188 26.00 -2.19 0.07
C GLN A 188 27.38 -2.52 0.68
N GLY A 189 27.52 -2.49 2.00
CA GLY A 189 28.75 -2.90 2.70
C GLY A 189 29.91 -1.88 2.65
N TRP A 190 29.68 -0.67 2.14
CA TRP A 190 30.70 0.38 2.10
C TRP A 190 30.91 0.95 3.52
N LYS A 191 31.96 0.49 4.22
CA LYS A 191 32.43 1.14 5.45
C LYS A 191 33.05 2.49 5.11
N ARG A 192 32.72 3.51 5.90
CA ARG A 192 33.35 4.84 5.84
C ARG A 192 34.87 4.67 5.99
N ASN A 193 35.60 4.72 4.89
CA ASN A 193 37.00 5.12 4.92
C ASN A 193 37.03 6.65 4.77
N ALA A 194 37.84 7.27 5.61
CA ALA A 194 37.84 8.67 6.01
C ALA A 194 37.86 9.70 4.87
N CYS A 195 37.06 10.77 5.04
CA CYS A 195 37.44 12.19 5.08
C CYS A 195 36.17 13.04 5.20
#